data_AF-A0A966IQL6-F1
#
_entry.id   AF-A0A966IQL6-F1
#
_cell.length_a   1.000
_cell.length_b   1.000
_cell.length_c   1.000
_cell.angle_alpha   90.00
_cell.angle_beta   90.00
_cell.angle_gamma   90.00
#
_symmetry.space_group_name_H-M   'P 1'
#
loop_
_entity.id
_entity.type
_entity.pdbx_description
1 polymer ?
#
loop_
_entity_poly.entity_id
_entity_poly.type
_entity_poly.pdbx_seq_one_letter_code
_entity_poly.pdbx_strand_id
1 'polypeptide(L)'
;MALITTSFRSEIASKTSGFWTAFTPTELGHRFSTHDKGEQIKITEMRGNIFQRINKDEEWFQISGEINSIMFKGRVPDPEKPGKTKLIRKLVPAGEVMDVRGGEFVFKANGDFIWAFPEEIAPKPKNLDVFINQDPV
;
A
#
# COMPACT_ATOMS: atom_id res chain seq x y z
N MET A 1 -47.96 -18.53 -50.63
CA MET A 1 -47.77 -17.89 -49.30
C MET A 1 -46.51 -18.46 -48.71
N ALA A 2 -45.57 -17.59 -48.35
CA ALA A 2 -44.17 -17.88 -48.07
C ALA A 2 -43.93 -18.61 -46.72
N LEU A 3 -42.84 -19.37 -46.61
CA LEU A 3 -41.79 -19.09 -45.62
C LEU A 3 -40.50 -19.83 -45.99
N ILE A 4 -39.55 -19.10 -46.57
CA ILE A 4 -38.15 -19.55 -46.66
C ILE A 4 -37.56 -19.28 -45.28
N THR A 5 -37.35 -20.34 -44.48
CA THR A 5 -36.54 -20.25 -43.26
C THR A 5 -35.15 -20.78 -43.56
N THR A 6 -34.30 -19.95 -44.14
CA THR A 6 -32.85 -20.13 -44.02
C THR A 6 -32.50 -19.85 -42.56
N SER A 7 -32.51 -20.90 -41.72
CA SER A 7 -31.85 -20.83 -40.43
C SER A 7 -30.37 -20.62 -40.71
N PHE A 8 -29.89 -19.38 -40.55
CA PHE A 8 -28.47 -19.12 -40.39
C PHE A 8 -28.01 -19.97 -39.21
N ARG A 9 -27.25 -21.02 -39.52
CA ARG A 9 -26.47 -21.78 -38.55
C ARG A 9 -25.63 -20.72 -37.83
N SER A 10 -25.77 -20.62 -36.51
CA SER A 10 -25.02 -19.66 -35.69
C SER A 10 -23.52 -19.95 -35.75
N GLU A 11 -22.85 -19.50 -36.80
CA GLU A 11 -21.40 -19.43 -36.94
C GLU A 11 -20.84 -18.20 -36.23
N ILE A 12 -21.28 -17.94 -34.99
CA ILE A 12 -20.71 -16.86 -34.16
C ILE A 12 -20.37 -17.36 -32.75
N ALA A 13 -20.55 -18.64 -32.45
CA ALA A 13 -20.07 -19.22 -31.19
C ALA A 13 -18.58 -19.69 -31.26
N SER A 14 -17.75 -19.11 -32.13
CA SER A 14 -16.40 -19.64 -32.38
C SER A 14 -15.27 -18.64 -32.61
N LYS A 15 -15.44 -17.33 -32.37
CA LYS A 15 -14.31 -16.38 -32.49
C LYS A 15 -14.35 -15.22 -31.49
N THR A 16 -13.95 -15.54 -30.26
CA THR A 16 -13.14 -14.76 -29.29
C THR A 16 -13.24 -15.55 -27.98
N SER A 17 -12.38 -16.52 -27.67
CA SER A 17 -10.95 -16.35 -27.37
C SER A 17 -10.68 -15.04 -26.64
N GLY A 18 -10.36 -15.14 -25.35
CA GLY A 18 -10.37 -14.06 -24.37
C GLY A 18 -11.43 -14.41 -23.33
N PHE A 19 -11.26 -15.43 -22.48
CA PHE A 19 -10.21 -15.41 -21.45
C PHE A 19 -9.94 -13.97 -20.99
N TRP A 20 -11.01 -13.21 -20.73
CA TRP A 20 -10.92 -12.05 -19.86
C TRP A 20 -10.56 -12.63 -18.50
N THR A 21 -9.25 -12.75 -18.22
CA THR A 21 -8.78 -12.60 -16.86
C THR A 21 -9.43 -11.31 -16.38
N ALA A 22 -10.44 -11.43 -15.52
CA ALA A 22 -10.79 -10.34 -14.65
C ALA A 22 -9.54 -10.15 -13.79
N PHE A 23 -8.60 -9.36 -14.30
CA PHE A 23 -7.48 -8.85 -13.53
C PHE A 23 -8.10 -7.88 -12.54
N THR A 24 -8.70 -8.44 -11.49
CA THR A 24 -9.06 -7.66 -10.30
C THR A 24 -7.74 -7.50 -9.57
N PRO A 25 -7.18 -6.28 -9.55
CA PRO A 25 -6.03 -5.99 -8.71
C PRO A 25 -6.40 -6.44 -7.28
N THR A 26 -5.58 -7.31 -6.69
CA THR A 26 -5.90 -7.88 -5.38
C THR A 26 -5.26 -6.98 -4.33
N GLU A 27 -6.09 -6.32 -3.53
CA GLU A 27 -5.60 -5.53 -2.40
C GLU A 27 -5.06 -6.48 -1.33
N LEU A 28 -3.75 -6.50 -1.18
CA LEU A 28 -3.04 -7.34 -0.21
C LEU A 28 -2.37 -6.47 0.85
N GLY A 29 -2.60 -6.85 2.10
CA GLY A 29 -1.98 -6.22 3.25
C GLY A 29 -0.59 -6.82 3.50
N HIS A 30 0.45 -6.02 3.32
CA HIS A 30 1.83 -6.38 3.65
C HIS A 30 2.30 -5.62 4.89
N ARG A 31 3.33 -6.12 5.55
CA ARG A 31 3.92 -5.46 6.72
C ARG A 31 5.37 -5.13 6.43
N PHE A 32 5.75 -3.87 6.63
CA PHE A 32 7.14 -3.43 6.49
C PHE A 32 7.60 -2.62 7.72
N SER A 33 8.91 -2.56 7.95
CA SER A 33 9.52 -1.75 9.00
C SER A 33 10.02 -0.42 8.44
N THR A 34 9.77 0.69 9.14
CA THR A 34 10.24 2.04 8.73
C THR A 34 11.76 2.22 8.86
N HIS A 35 12.44 1.37 9.64
CA HIS A 35 13.89 1.38 9.77
C HIS A 35 14.39 0.00 10.25
N ASP A 36 15.68 -0.30 10.06
CA ASP A 36 16.27 -1.56 10.49
C ASP A 36 16.49 -1.56 12.02
N LYS A 37 16.30 -2.73 12.65
CA LYS A 37 16.51 -2.89 14.10
C LYS A 37 18.03 -2.88 14.39
N GLY A 38 18.56 -1.72 14.78
CA GLY A 38 19.95 -1.61 15.25
C GLY A 38 20.67 -0.36 14.81
N GLU A 39 20.18 0.30 13.75
CA GLU A 39 20.67 1.61 13.35
C GLU A 39 20.05 2.66 14.29
N GLN A 40 20.85 3.16 15.24
CA GLN A 40 20.53 4.35 16.03
C GLN A 40 21.14 5.58 15.38
N ILE A 41 20.93 5.72 14.08
CA ILE A 41 21.42 6.87 13.33
C ILE A 41 20.48 8.02 13.66
N LYS A 42 21.02 9.12 14.16
CA LYS A 42 20.25 10.35 14.31
C LYS A 42 19.88 10.82 12.91
N ILE A 43 18.59 10.83 12.61
CA ILE A 43 18.09 11.19 11.30
C ILE A 43 17.10 12.35 11.43
N THR A 44 17.34 13.40 10.67
CA THR A 44 16.36 14.50 10.50
C THR A 44 15.38 14.16 9.39
N GLU A 45 15.85 13.48 8.34
CA GLU A 45 15.01 13.02 7.23
C GLU A 45 15.51 11.66 6.76
N MET A 46 14.59 10.70 6.62
CA MET A 46 14.85 9.40 6.01
C MET A 46 14.01 9.25 4.76
N ARG A 47 14.67 8.88 3.66
CA ARG A 47 14.01 8.48 2.42
C ARG A 47 14.19 6.99 2.22
N GLY A 48 13.20 6.36 1.61
CA GLY A 48 13.31 4.98 1.19
C GLY A 48 12.13 4.57 0.34
N ASN A 49 12.12 3.30 -0.04
CA ASN A 49 11.02 2.72 -0.81
C ASN A 49 10.44 1.51 -0.06
N ILE A 50 9.11 1.43 -0.01
CA ILE A 50 8.35 0.39 0.69
C ILE A 50 8.55 -0.97 0.01
N PHE A 51 8.48 -1.03 -1.32
CA PHE A 51 8.66 -2.27 -2.08
C PHE A 51 10.06 -2.85 -1.90
N GLN A 52 11.10 -2.00 -1.94
CA GLN A 52 12.48 -2.43 -1.67
C GLN A 52 12.62 -3.08 -0.29
N ARG A 53 11.87 -2.60 0.70
CA ARG A 53 11.91 -3.14 2.06
C ARG A 53 11.09 -4.41 2.23
N ILE A 54 9.97 -4.51 1.54
CA ILE A 54 9.13 -5.72 1.54
C ILE A 54 9.85 -6.85 0.81
N ASN A 55 10.50 -6.56 -0.32
CA ASN A 55 11.17 -7.55 -1.16
C ASN A 55 12.63 -7.84 -0.74
N LYS A 56 13.13 -7.29 0.38
CA LYS A 56 14.54 -7.39 0.79
C LYS A 56 15.02 -8.85 0.94
N ASP A 57 14.12 -9.74 1.35
CA ASP A 57 14.40 -11.16 1.60
C ASP A 57 13.63 -12.11 0.66
N GLU A 58 12.87 -11.56 -0.31
CA GLU A 58 11.95 -12.31 -1.18
C GLU A 58 12.43 -12.21 -2.65
N GLU A 59 13.22 -13.19 -3.10
CA GLU A 59 13.74 -13.22 -4.48
C GLU A 59 12.76 -13.84 -5.49
N TRP A 60 11.85 -14.70 -5.02
CA TRP A 60 10.99 -15.51 -5.91
C TRP A 60 9.63 -14.87 -6.20
N PHE A 61 9.17 -13.96 -5.34
CA PHE A 61 7.87 -13.30 -5.49
C PHE A 61 7.97 -11.81 -5.16
N GLN A 62 8.50 -11.03 -6.11
CA GLN A 62 8.63 -9.58 -5.95
C GLN A 62 7.25 -8.94 -5.94
N ILE A 63 6.89 -8.35 -4.80
CA ILE A 63 5.65 -7.59 -4.66
C ILE A 63 5.84 -6.28 -5.41
N SER A 64 4.96 -6.06 -6.38
CA SER A 64 4.90 -4.86 -7.22
C SER A 64 3.45 -4.45 -7.42
N GLY A 65 3.22 -3.19 -7.80
CA GLY A 65 1.89 -2.60 -7.94
C GLY A 65 1.85 -1.19 -7.39
N GLU A 66 0.67 -0.77 -6.93
CA GLU A 66 0.45 0.57 -6.39
C GLU A 66 0.05 0.52 -4.93
N ILE A 67 0.60 1.41 -4.11
CA ILE A 67 0.20 1.51 -2.71
C ILE A 67 -1.08 2.34 -2.59
N ASN A 68 -2.17 1.68 -2.21
CA ASN A 68 -3.45 2.34 -1.98
C ASN A 68 -3.43 3.13 -0.67
N SER A 69 -3.08 2.45 0.43
CA SER A 69 -3.12 3.06 1.75
C SER A 69 -2.20 2.37 2.76
N ILE A 70 -1.85 3.06 3.84
CA ILE A 70 -1.16 2.50 4.99
C ILE A 70 -2.09 2.61 6.20
N MET A 71 -2.22 1.51 6.96
CA MET A 71 -2.93 1.53 8.23
C MET A 71 -2.08 2.20 9.29
N PHE A 72 -2.48 3.41 9.64
CA PHE A 72 -1.94 4.10 10.79
C PHE A 72 -2.56 3.56 12.08
N LYS A 73 -1.69 3.05 12.97
CA LYS A 73 -2.06 2.65 14.34
C LYS A 73 -1.19 3.40 15.35
N GLY A 74 -1.72 4.54 15.80
CA GLY A 74 -1.05 5.45 16.72
C GLY A 74 -1.97 5.94 17.83
N ARG A 75 -1.36 6.46 18.90
CA ARG A 75 -2.06 7.17 19.96
C ARG A 75 -1.98 8.65 19.65
N VAL A 76 -3.11 9.27 19.34
CA VAL A 76 -3.21 10.71 19.06
C VAL A 76 -3.84 11.37 20.30
N PRO A 77 -3.36 12.55 20.72
CA PRO A 77 -4.01 13.32 21.78
C PRO A 77 -5.46 13.61 21.41
N ASP A 78 -6.37 13.36 22.34
CA ASP A 78 -7.79 13.60 22.11
C ASP A 78 -8.10 15.10 22.15
N PRO A 79 -8.59 15.71 21.06
CA PRO A 79 -9.01 17.11 21.08
C PRO A 79 -10.20 17.33 22.04
N GLU A 80 -11.01 16.30 22.28
CA GLU A 80 -12.16 16.35 23.19
C GLU A 80 -11.80 16.15 24.66
N LYS A 81 -10.63 15.58 24.98
CA LYS A 81 -10.22 15.23 26.34
C LYS A 81 -8.75 15.58 26.57
N PRO A 82 -8.44 16.80 27.06
CA PRO A 82 -7.06 17.20 27.30
C PRO A 82 -6.38 16.24 28.28
N GLY A 83 -5.20 15.73 27.90
CA GLY A 83 -4.41 14.78 28.69
C GLY A 83 -4.73 13.30 28.46
N LYS A 84 -5.74 12.95 27.65
CA LYS A 84 -6.00 11.57 27.24
C LYS A 84 -5.55 11.34 25.80
N THR A 85 -5.10 10.11 25.53
CA THR A 85 -4.73 9.67 24.18
C THR A 85 -5.74 8.65 23.69
N LYS A 86 -6.25 8.82 22.47
CA LYS A 86 -7.09 7.84 21.78
C LYS A 86 -6.22 7.01 20.84
N LEU A 87 -6.42 5.70 20.87
CA LEU A 87 -5.83 4.82 19.86
C LEU A 87 -6.66 4.97 18.58
N ILE A 88 -6.06 5.58 17.56
CA ILE A 88 -6.69 5.73 16.25
C ILE A 88 -6.16 4.62 15.35
N ARG A 89 -7.08 4.01 14.60
CA ARG A 89 -6.80 3.12 13.47
C ARG A 89 -7.43 3.78 12.25
N LYS A 90 -6.60 4.32 11.36
CA LYS A 90 -7.05 5.00 10.15
C LYS A 90 -6.25 4.48 8.97
N LEU A 91 -6.94 4.21 7.87
CA LEU A 91 -6.30 4.01 6.58
C LEU A 91 -5.93 5.38 6.01
N VAL A 92 -4.64 5.60 5.80
CA VAL A 92 -4.10 6.84 5.27
C VAL A 92 -3.70 6.60 3.81
N PRO A 93 -4.30 7.29 2.83
CA PRO A 93 -3.96 7.15 1.42
C PRO A 93 -2.59 7.78 1.09
N ALA A 94 -2.05 7.45 -0.08
CA ALA A 94 -0.82 8.04 -0.57
C ALA A 94 -0.92 9.59 -0.65
N GLY A 95 0.14 10.28 -0.25
CA GLY A 95 0.23 11.74 -0.22
C GLY A 95 -0.30 12.40 1.06
N GLU A 96 -1.01 11.69 1.93
CA GLU A 96 -1.42 12.23 3.23
C GLU A 96 -0.29 12.09 4.28
N VAL A 97 -0.02 13.18 4.99
CA VAL A 97 0.99 13.23 6.07
C VAL A 97 0.43 12.52 7.31
N MET A 98 1.19 11.58 7.85
CA MET A 98 0.86 10.92 9.12
C MET A 98 2.01 11.04 10.12
N ASP A 99 1.68 11.25 11.40
CA ASP A 99 2.69 11.28 12.47
C ASP A 99 3.06 9.85 12.89
N VAL A 100 4.22 9.38 12.44
CA VAL A 100 4.81 8.12 12.90
C VAL A 100 5.93 8.44 13.87
N ARG A 101 5.70 8.17 15.17
CA ARG A 101 6.70 8.32 16.25
C ARG A 101 7.22 9.76 16.46
N GLY A 102 6.40 10.77 16.20
CA GLY A 102 6.79 12.18 16.27
C GLY A 102 7.48 12.68 15.01
N GLY A 103 7.46 11.90 13.93
CA GLY A 103 7.97 12.28 12.62
C GLY A 103 6.86 12.31 11.58
N GLU A 104 6.92 13.29 10.71
CA GLU A 104 6.05 13.42 9.55
C GLU A 104 6.42 12.36 8.51
N PHE A 105 5.55 11.39 8.35
CA PHE A 105 5.69 10.32 7.37
C PHE A 105 4.73 10.58 6.21
N VAL A 106 5.27 10.65 5.00
CA VAL A 106 4.52 10.78 3.75
C VAL A 106 5.01 9.72 2.79
N PHE A 107 4.09 9.06 2.11
CA PHE A 107 4.42 8.08 1.08
C PHE A 107 3.65 8.35 -0.21
N LYS A 108 4.19 7.84 -1.31
CA LYS A 108 3.61 7.91 -2.65
C LYS A 108 3.13 6.52 -3.08
N ALA A 109 2.25 6.48 -4.08
CA ALA A 109 1.72 5.23 -4.63
C ALA A 109 2.81 4.32 -5.22
N ASN A 110 3.92 4.90 -5.70
CA ASN A 110 5.09 4.15 -6.20
C ASN A 110 5.96 3.53 -5.08
N GLY A 111 5.57 3.68 -3.82
CA GLY A 111 6.29 3.14 -2.67
C GLY A 111 7.38 4.04 -2.10
N ASP A 112 7.70 5.16 -2.75
CA ASP A 112 8.64 6.11 -2.16
C ASP A 112 8.02 6.76 -0.94
N PHE A 113 8.76 6.82 0.16
CA PHE A 113 8.35 7.51 1.36
C PHE A 113 9.46 8.45 1.86
N ILE A 114 9.01 9.49 2.55
CA ILE A 114 9.82 10.46 3.26
C ILE A 114 9.35 10.45 4.70
N TRP A 115 10.28 10.32 5.62
CA TRP A 115 10.04 10.37 7.05
C TRP A 115 10.92 11.45 7.66
N ALA A 116 10.34 12.60 7.92
CA ALA A 116 11.03 13.78 8.43
C ALA A 116 10.72 14.00 9.91
N PHE A 117 11.71 14.49 10.65
CA PHE A 117 11.60 14.85 12.05
C PHE A 117 12.00 16.32 12.25
N PRO A 118 11.32 17.04 13.15
CA PRO A 118 11.69 18.42 13.45
C PRO A 118 13.05 18.53 14.16
N GLU A 119 13.49 17.47 14.83
CA GLU A 119 14.76 17.40 15.55
C GLU A 119 15.49 16.09 15.21
N GLU A 120 16.83 16.08 15.34
CA GLU A 120 17.65 14.88 15.18
C GLU A 120 17.32 13.85 16.27
N ILE A 121 16.46 12.89 15.92
CA ILE A 121 16.12 11.78 16.80
C ILE A 121 16.57 10.44 16.22
N ALA A 122 16.74 9.45 17.10
CA ALA A 122 16.96 8.05 16.72
C ALA A 122 15.62 7.31 16.93
N PRO A 123 14.69 7.37 15.96
CA PRO A 123 13.36 6.82 16.14
C PRO A 123 13.41 5.29 16.20
N LYS A 124 12.63 4.70 17.12
CA LYS A 124 12.50 3.23 17.16
C LYS A 124 11.73 2.75 15.92
N PRO A 125 12.16 1.63 15.31
CA PRO A 125 11.48 1.08 14.15
C PRO A 125 10.01 0.79 14.48
N LYS A 126 9.14 1.13 13.53
CA LYS A 126 7.70 0.89 13.62
C LYS A 126 7.32 0.02 12.43
N ASN A 127 6.60 -1.07 12.73
CA ASN A 127 5.95 -1.86 11.71
C ASN A 127 4.68 -1.13 11.28
N LEU A 128 4.54 -0.92 9.97
CA LEU A 128 3.36 -0.37 9.34
C LEU A 128 2.76 -1.46 8.44
N ASP A 129 1.43 -1.58 8.49
CA ASP A 129 0.68 -2.46 7.60
C ASP A 129 0.26 -1.62 6.38
N VAL A 130 0.67 -2.04 5.20
CA VAL A 130 0.45 -1.35 3.93
C VAL A 130 -0.45 -2.18 3.03
N PHE A 131 -1.42 -1.52 2.41
CA PHE A 131 -2.35 -2.13 1.47
C PHE A 131 -1.88 -1.79 0.07
N ILE A 132 -1.44 -2.83 -0.62
CA ILE A 132 -0.87 -2.74 -1.96
C ILE A 132 -1.89 -3.34 -2.90
N ASN A 133 -2.18 -2.59 -3.95
CA ASN A 133 -2.87 -3.08 -5.10
C ASN A 133 -1.88 -3.87 -5.94
N GLN A 134 -1.74 -5.16 -5.64
CA GLN A 134 -0.66 -5.96 -6.20
C GLN A 134 -0.95 -6.27 -7.66
N ASP A 135 0.08 -6.06 -8.50
CA ASP A 135 0.02 -6.46 -9.89
C ASP A 135 -0.03 -7.99 -10.00
N PRO A 136 -0.86 -8.53 -10.92
CA PRO A 136 -0.96 -9.96 -11.15
C PRO A 136 0.37 -10.51 -11.68
N VAL A 137 0.86 -11.60 -11.07
CA VAL A 137 2.08 -12.33 -11.46
C VAL A 137 1.74 -13.45 -12.44
#